data_AF-M5T968-F1
#
_entry.id   AF-M5T968-F1
#
_cell.length_a   1.000
_cell.length_b   1.000
_cell.length_c   1.000
_cell.angle_alpha   90.00
_cell.angle_beta   90.00
_cell.angle_gamma   90.00
#
_symmetry.space_group_name_H-M   'P 1'
#
loop_
_entity.id
_entity.type
_entity.pdbx_description
1 polymer ?
#
loop_
_entity_poly.entity_id
_entity_poly.type
_entity_poly.pdbx_seq_one_letter_code
_entity_poly.pdbx_strand_id
1 'polypeptide(L)'
;MSSLATSPSQDIISPPAEAAVYDRYAQAAGTFEPALCCPVQYSKEFLEVIPDEIIQKDYGCGDPTPFVRPGETVLDLGSGGGKLCYIAAQVVGRDGRVIGVDCNQEMLGLARKHAPTVAEQLGYANVEFRYGLIQDLALDLDALAVELSESPVNDPAGYLALRHAEERLRRDCPLVPNDSVDCVLSNCVLNLVRGQDRRCLFAEIFRVLRSGGRAAISDIVSDESVPDRLQQDPELWSGCITGAFREDEFVRAFEDAGFHGIEIVKRESEPWRTVEGIEFRSVTVVAHKGKQGPCLERNQAVIYRGPFKAVNDDDGHTFQRGERTAVCDKTFRLLQQEPYEGMFDAIEPRNEIPLEDAKPYACRRSANRDPRETKGHEYDATITRPNDLCDGETCC
;
A
#
# COMPACT_ATOMS: atom_id res chain seq x y z
N MET A 1 -7.34 13.62 -68.33
CA MET A 1 -6.72 14.00 -67.05
C MET A 1 -7.64 13.48 -65.96
N SER A 2 -7.36 12.26 -65.51
CA SER A 2 -8.19 11.51 -64.55
C SER A 2 -7.82 11.93 -63.14
N SER A 3 -8.79 12.45 -62.41
CA SER A 3 -8.70 12.83 -61.00
C SER A 3 -8.74 11.55 -60.15
N LEU A 4 -7.60 11.10 -59.64
CA LEU A 4 -7.52 10.09 -58.61
C LEU A 4 -7.95 10.71 -57.28
N ALA A 5 -9.17 10.40 -56.86
CA ALA A 5 -9.64 10.65 -55.50
C ALA A 5 -8.96 9.64 -54.56
N THR A 6 -8.06 10.13 -53.71
CA THR A 6 -7.51 9.39 -52.58
C THR A 6 -8.60 9.19 -51.55
N SER A 7 -8.97 7.93 -51.32
CA SER A 7 -9.81 7.52 -50.20
C SER A 7 -9.11 7.85 -48.87
N PRO A 8 -9.78 8.48 -47.88
CA PRO A 8 -9.20 8.64 -46.56
C PRO A 8 -9.05 7.26 -45.92
N SER A 9 -7.83 6.97 -45.46
CA SER A 9 -7.52 5.84 -44.59
C SER A 9 -8.46 5.88 -43.39
N GLN A 10 -9.15 4.78 -43.13
CA GLN A 10 -9.88 4.58 -41.89
C GLN A 10 -8.85 4.59 -40.75
N ASP A 11 -8.80 5.69 -40.00
CA ASP A 11 -8.15 5.72 -38.69
C ASP A 11 -8.93 4.73 -37.82
N ILE A 12 -8.38 3.52 -37.69
CA ILE A 12 -8.83 2.54 -36.71
C ILE A 12 -8.49 3.17 -35.36
N ILE A 13 -9.51 3.72 -34.70
CA ILE A 13 -9.41 4.18 -33.33
C ILE A 13 -9.03 2.94 -32.50
N SER A 14 -7.77 2.83 -32.11
CA SER A 14 -7.32 1.80 -31.16
C SER A 14 -8.23 1.84 -29.93
N PRO A 15 -8.67 0.68 -29.40
CA PRO A 15 -9.51 0.66 -28.22
C PRO A 15 -8.84 1.42 -27.07
N PRO A 16 -9.59 2.08 -26.18
CA PRO A 16 -9.04 2.76 -25.01
C PRO A 16 -8.14 1.79 -24.24
N ALA A 17 -6.99 2.25 -23.73
CA ALA A 17 -6.00 1.41 -23.05
C ALA A 17 -6.59 0.48 -21.97
N GLU A 18 -7.65 0.91 -21.27
CA GLU A 18 -8.37 0.08 -20.28
C GLU A 18 -9.10 -1.13 -20.89
N ALA A 19 -9.72 -0.97 -22.06
CA ALA A 19 -10.40 -2.08 -22.73
C ALA A 19 -9.37 -3.12 -23.20
N ALA A 20 -8.22 -2.67 -23.69
CA ALA A 20 -7.12 -3.57 -24.05
C ALA A 20 -6.55 -4.35 -22.85
N VAL A 21 -6.43 -3.70 -21.68
CA VAL A 21 -6.07 -4.38 -20.42
C VAL A 21 -7.14 -5.39 -20.06
N TYR A 22 -8.41 -4.98 -20.00
CA TYR A 22 -9.52 -5.86 -19.64
C TYR A 22 -9.56 -7.11 -20.53
N ASP A 23 -9.53 -6.92 -21.85
CA ASP A 23 -9.62 -8.01 -22.83
C ASP A 23 -8.42 -8.96 -22.73
N ARG A 24 -7.20 -8.43 -22.55
CA ARG A 24 -6.00 -9.24 -22.40
C ARG A 24 -6.05 -10.11 -21.15
N TYR A 25 -6.40 -9.54 -20.00
CA TYR A 25 -6.48 -10.31 -18.75
C TYR A 25 -7.70 -11.26 -18.72
N ALA A 26 -8.80 -10.93 -19.40
CA ALA A 26 -9.92 -11.85 -19.61
C ALA A 26 -9.51 -13.07 -20.46
N GLN A 27 -8.71 -12.85 -21.52
CA GLN A 27 -8.15 -13.94 -22.32
C GLN A 27 -7.13 -14.78 -21.52
N ALA A 28 -6.31 -14.12 -20.70
CA ALA A 28 -5.35 -14.73 -19.80
C ALA A 28 -6.03 -15.66 -18.75
N ALA A 29 -7.28 -15.35 -18.36
CA ALA A 29 -8.09 -16.25 -17.55
C ALA A 29 -8.37 -17.59 -18.24
N GLY A 30 -8.38 -17.63 -19.58
CA GLY A 30 -8.59 -18.85 -20.38
C GLY A 30 -7.29 -19.52 -20.86
N THR A 31 -6.26 -18.75 -21.21
CA THR A 31 -5.01 -19.24 -21.84
C THR A 31 -3.78 -18.59 -21.21
N PHE A 32 -2.75 -19.39 -20.89
CA PHE A 32 -1.50 -18.89 -20.29
C PHE A 32 -0.75 -17.92 -21.20
N GLU A 33 -0.29 -16.78 -20.66
CA GLU A 33 0.46 -15.73 -21.37
C GLU A 33 1.89 -15.54 -20.81
N PRO A 34 2.94 -16.08 -21.45
CA PRO A 34 4.32 -16.03 -20.94
C PRO A 34 4.90 -14.60 -20.83
N ALA A 35 4.42 -13.68 -21.66
CA ALA A 35 4.96 -12.32 -21.78
C ALA A 35 4.63 -11.40 -20.59
N LEU A 36 3.70 -11.80 -19.73
CA LEU A 36 3.28 -11.09 -18.52
C LEU A 36 4.03 -11.56 -17.26
N CYS A 37 4.79 -12.65 -17.35
CA CYS A 37 5.36 -13.31 -16.18
C CYS A 37 6.75 -12.72 -15.84
N CYS A 38 6.83 -12.05 -14.69
CA CYS A 38 8.10 -11.89 -13.99
C CYS A 38 8.25 -13.07 -13.01
N PRO A 39 9.34 -13.85 -13.02
CA PRO A 39 9.43 -15.04 -12.19
C PRO A 39 9.54 -14.66 -10.70
N VAL A 40 8.43 -14.75 -9.96
CA VAL A 40 8.38 -14.63 -8.50
C VAL A 40 8.49 -16.01 -7.86
N GLN A 41 9.42 -16.16 -6.92
CA GLN A 41 9.56 -17.38 -6.13
C GLN A 41 8.80 -17.21 -4.80
N TYR A 42 7.60 -17.79 -4.72
CA TYR A 42 6.90 -17.98 -3.45
C TYR A 42 7.41 -19.23 -2.73
N SER A 43 7.25 -19.29 -1.40
CA SER A 43 7.51 -20.53 -0.66
C SER A 43 6.65 -21.66 -1.22
N LYS A 44 7.28 -22.82 -1.47
CA LYS A 44 6.60 -23.99 -2.03
C LYS A 44 5.43 -24.45 -1.19
N GLU A 45 5.55 -24.33 0.14
CA GLU A 45 4.53 -24.73 1.11
C GLU A 45 3.20 -23.99 0.87
N PHE A 46 3.24 -22.69 0.55
CA PHE A 46 2.02 -21.92 0.30
C PHE A 46 1.33 -22.27 -1.02
N LEU A 47 2.05 -22.88 -1.96
CA LEU A 47 1.51 -23.24 -3.27
C LEU A 47 0.81 -24.61 -3.24
N GLU A 48 1.09 -25.48 -2.28
CA GLU A 48 0.53 -26.84 -2.22
C GLU A 48 -1.00 -26.86 -2.10
N VAL A 49 -1.56 -25.85 -1.44
CA VAL A 49 -3.01 -25.71 -1.23
C VAL A 49 -3.72 -24.95 -2.36
N ILE A 50 -2.97 -24.42 -3.32
CA ILE A 50 -3.50 -23.58 -4.40
C ILE A 50 -3.65 -24.46 -5.64
N PRO A 51 -4.85 -24.52 -6.27
CA PRO A 51 -5.04 -25.26 -7.50
C PRO A 51 -4.07 -24.84 -8.60
N ASP A 52 -3.53 -25.82 -9.34
CA ASP A 52 -2.60 -25.58 -10.46
C ASP A 52 -3.14 -24.57 -11.49
N GLU A 53 -4.45 -24.57 -11.71
CA GLU A 53 -5.12 -23.61 -12.62
C GLU A 53 -4.88 -22.15 -12.21
N ILE A 54 -4.79 -21.86 -10.90
CA ILE A 54 -4.50 -20.53 -10.37
C ILE A 54 -3.00 -20.24 -10.42
N ILE A 55 -2.16 -21.23 -10.04
CA ILE A 55 -0.70 -21.08 -10.05
C ILE A 55 -0.19 -20.74 -11.45
N GLN A 56 -0.73 -21.40 -12.47
CA GLN A 56 -0.34 -21.21 -13.85
C GLN A 56 -0.80 -19.86 -14.42
N LYS A 57 -1.80 -19.19 -13.83
CA LYS A 57 -2.37 -17.94 -14.34
C LYS A 57 -1.99 -16.73 -13.48
N ASP A 58 -0.79 -16.77 -12.89
CA ASP A 58 -0.25 -15.68 -12.07
C ASP A 58 0.76 -14.82 -12.85
N TYR A 59 0.61 -13.50 -12.71
CA TYR A 59 1.30 -12.47 -13.47
C TYR A 59 2.02 -11.45 -12.59
N GLY A 60 2.30 -11.81 -11.33
CA GLY A 60 3.01 -10.95 -10.38
C GLY A 60 4.50 -10.71 -10.69
N CYS A 61 5.09 -9.72 -10.01
CA CYS A 61 6.51 -9.35 -10.10
C CYS A 61 7.24 -9.26 -8.74
N GLY A 62 6.54 -9.46 -7.62
CA GLY A 62 7.14 -9.62 -6.31
C GLY A 62 6.29 -10.48 -5.37
N ASP A 63 6.76 -10.68 -4.15
CA ASP A 63 6.00 -11.33 -3.07
C ASP A 63 5.91 -10.37 -1.88
N PRO A 64 4.76 -9.67 -1.69
CA PRO A 64 4.57 -8.77 -0.57
C PRO A 64 4.05 -9.48 0.71
N THR A 65 3.84 -10.80 0.68
CA THR A 65 3.31 -11.57 1.82
C THR A 65 4.20 -11.64 3.07
N PRO A 66 5.53 -11.44 3.02
CA PRO A 66 6.34 -11.32 4.24
C PRO A 66 5.90 -10.18 5.17
N PHE A 67 5.16 -9.20 4.64
CA PHE A 67 4.58 -8.09 5.39
C PHE A 67 3.14 -8.35 5.80
N VAL A 68 2.70 -9.60 5.92
CA VAL A 68 1.39 -9.99 6.48
C VAL A 68 1.61 -10.68 7.81
N ARG A 69 0.73 -10.44 8.80
CA ARG A 69 0.82 -11.07 10.12
C ARG A 69 -0.41 -11.94 10.43
N PRO A 70 -0.27 -12.94 11.34
CA PRO A 70 -1.39 -13.72 11.84
C PRO A 70 -2.51 -12.85 12.43
N GLY A 71 -3.76 -13.19 12.16
CA GLY A 71 -4.95 -12.51 12.67
C GLY A 71 -5.31 -11.20 11.97
N GLU A 72 -4.53 -10.75 10.99
CA GLU A 72 -4.80 -9.49 10.28
C GLU A 72 -5.96 -9.59 9.28
N THR A 73 -6.60 -8.46 9.01
CA THR A 73 -7.46 -8.27 7.84
C THR A 73 -6.64 -7.68 6.69
N VAL A 74 -6.46 -8.43 5.61
CA VAL A 74 -5.63 -8.06 4.45
C VAL A 74 -6.52 -7.75 3.25
N LEU A 75 -6.19 -6.70 2.52
CA LEU A 75 -6.77 -6.35 1.22
C LEU A 75 -5.73 -6.56 0.12
N ASP A 76 -6.09 -7.28 -0.93
CA ASP A 76 -5.30 -7.48 -2.13
C ASP A 76 -5.93 -6.71 -3.31
N LEU A 77 -5.18 -5.77 -3.87
CA LEU A 77 -5.61 -4.94 -5.01
C LEU A 77 -5.27 -5.65 -6.31
N GLY A 78 -6.26 -5.82 -7.20
CA GLY A 78 -6.10 -6.54 -8.46
C GLY A 78 -5.84 -8.02 -8.23
N SER A 79 -6.69 -8.66 -7.42
CA SER A 79 -6.49 -10.03 -6.93
C SER A 79 -6.45 -11.11 -8.02
N GLY A 80 -6.91 -10.82 -9.23
CA GLY A 80 -6.92 -11.72 -10.37
C GLY A 80 -7.60 -13.06 -10.04
N GLY A 81 -6.91 -14.16 -10.34
CA GLY A 81 -7.35 -15.53 -10.00
C GLY A 81 -7.26 -15.88 -8.51
N GLY A 82 -6.79 -14.95 -7.66
CA GLY A 82 -6.78 -15.06 -6.20
C GLY A 82 -5.52 -15.67 -5.60
N LYS A 83 -4.44 -15.90 -6.36
CA LYS A 83 -3.23 -16.57 -5.84
C LYS A 83 -2.67 -15.86 -4.61
N LEU A 84 -2.43 -14.56 -4.69
CA LEU A 84 -1.88 -13.78 -3.58
C LEU A 84 -2.83 -13.79 -2.38
N CYS A 85 -4.14 -13.68 -2.62
CA CYS A 85 -5.16 -13.86 -1.58
C CYS A 85 -5.05 -15.22 -0.86
N TYR A 86 -4.89 -16.33 -1.59
CA TYR A 86 -4.77 -17.66 -1.00
C TYR A 86 -3.45 -17.90 -0.26
N ILE A 87 -2.37 -17.26 -0.68
CA ILE A 87 -1.12 -17.25 0.09
C ILE A 87 -1.32 -16.46 1.38
N ALA A 88 -1.86 -15.24 1.29
CA ALA A 88 -2.14 -14.40 2.45
C ALA A 88 -3.11 -15.08 3.44
N ALA A 89 -4.08 -15.86 2.95
CA ALA A 89 -5.03 -16.62 3.76
C ALA A 89 -4.37 -17.62 4.72
N GLN A 90 -3.25 -18.20 4.28
CA GLN A 90 -2.42 -19.10 5.08
C GLN A 90 -1.62 -18.33 6.12
N VAL A 91 -1.05 -17.17 5.75
CA VAL A 91 -0.25 -16.34 6.64
C VAL A 91 -1.09 -15.72 7.77
N VAL A 92 -2.28 -15.19 7.45
CA VAL A 92 -3.18 -14.60 8.45
C VAL A 92 -3.84 -15.67 9.33
N GLY A 93 -3.94 -16.90 8.86
CA GLY A 93 -4.55 -18.01 9.58
C GLY A 93 -6.06 -17.87 9.80
N ARG A 94 -6.63 -18.80 10.58
CA ARG A 94 -8.08 -18.93 10.81
C ARG A 94 -8.76 -17.70 11.39
N ASP A 95 -8.05 -16.94 12.22
CA ASP A 95 -8.59 -15.76 12.90
C ASP A 95 -8.44 -14.47 12.08
N GLY A 96 -7.68 -14.52 10.98
CA GLY A 96 -7.52 -13.41 10.04
C GLY A 96 -8.55 -13.45 8.91
N ARG A 97 -8.45 -12.47 8.02
CA ARG A 97 -9.35 -12.33 6.86
C ARG A 97 -8.58 -11.77 5.67
N VAL A 98 -8.92 -12.20 4.46
CA VAL A 98 -8.36 -11.69 3.21
C VAL A 98 -9.47 -11.27 2.26
N ILE A 99 -9.32 -10.10 1.67
CA ILE A 99 -10.25 -9.48 0.74
C ILE A 99 -9.52 -9.25 -0.58
N GLY A 100 -9.93 -9.92 -1.64
CA GLY A 100 -9.44 -9.63 -3.00
C GLY A 100 -10.40 -8.69 -3.71
N VAL A 101 -9.89 -7.61 -4.32
CA VAL A 101 -10.67 -6.74 -5.20
C VAL A 101 -10.13 -6.85 -6.62
N ASP A 102 -11.00 -7.08 -7.58
CA ASP A 102 -10.64 -7.08 -9.01
C ASP A 102 -11.78 -6.53 -9.86
N CYS A 103 -11.45 -5.97 -11.02
CA CYS A 103 -12.42 -5.43 -11.98
C CYS A 103 -12.68 -6.38 -13.16
N ASN A 104 -11.94 -7.48 -13.30
CA ASN A 104 -12.13 -8.48 -14.33
C ASN A 104 -13.02 -9.63 -13.80
N GLN A 105 -14.24 -9.75 -14.35
CA GLN A 105 -15.21 -10.72 -13.85
C GLN A 105 -14.81 -12.18 -14.11
N GLU A 106 -14.09 -12.45 -15.20
CA GLU A 106 -13.61 -13.78 -15.56
C GLU A 106 -12.57 -14.27 -14.55
N MET A 107 -11.59 -13.43 -14.20
CA MET A 107 -10.57 -13.71 -13.19
C MET A 107 -11.19 -13.85 -11.79
N LEU A 108 -12.10 -12.94 -11.43
CA LEU A 108 -12.82 -13.00 -10.16
C LEU A 108 -13.69 -14.26 -10.06
N GLY A 109 -14.29 -14.69 -11.18
CA GLY A 109 -15.03 -15.95 -11.30
C GLY A 109 -14.14 -17.16 -11.06
N LEU A 110 -12.93 -17.18 -11.62
CA LEU A 110 -11.93 -18.22 -11.36
C LEU A 110 -11.53 -18.26 -9.89
N ALA A 111 -11.29 -17.10 -9.28
CA ALA A 111 -10.98 -16.98 -7.85
C ALA A 111 -12.14 -17.55 -7.00
N ARG A 112 -13.35 -17.03 -7.17
CA ARG A 112 -14.55 -17.47 -6.43
C ARG A 112 -14.85 -18.97 -6.59
N LYS A 113 -14.60 -19.55 -7.78
CA LYS A 113 -14.78 -20.99 -8.07
C LYS A 113 -13.88 -21.87 -7.19
N HIS A 114 -12.64 -21.46 -6.94
CA HIS A 114 -11.65 -22.27 -6.22
C HIS A 114 -11.60 -22.00 -4.72
N ALA A 115 -12.18 -20.88 -4.25
CA ALA A 115 -12.18 -20.52 -2.83
C ALA A 115 -12.70 -21.63 -1.89
N PRO A 116 -13.79 -22.37 -2.22
CA PRO A 116 -14.23 -23.48 -1.39
C PRO A 116 -13.23 -24.63 -1.29
N THR A 117 -12.54 -24.96 -2.39
CA THR A 117 -11.52 -26.03 -2.44
C THR A 117 -10.33 -25.67 -1.55
N VAL A 118 -9.85 -24.42 -1.65
CA VAL A 118 -8.76 -23.93 -0.80
C VAL A 118 -9.20 -23.94 0.67
N ALA A 119 -10.41 -23.49 0.97
CA ALA A 119 -10.94 -23.50 2.33
C ALA A 119 -11.06 -24.92 2.94
N GLU A 120 -11.43 -25.91 2.14
CA GLU A 120 -11.46 -27.32 2.56
C GLU A 120 -10.06 -27.83 2.91
N GLN A 121 -9.05 -27.50 2.08
CA GLN A 121 -7.66 -27.91 2.32
C GLN A 121 -7.04 -27.22 3.53
N LEU A 122 -7.39 -25.95 3.78
CA LEU A 122 -6.95 -25.20 4.97
C LEU A 122 -7.70 -25.58 6.25
N GLY A 123 -8.92 -26.13 6.12
CA GLY A 123 -9.82 -26.41 7.24
C GLY A 123 -10.55 -25.18 7.79
N TYR A 124 -10.52 -24.05 7.07
CA TYR A 124 -11.24 -22.82 7.39
C TYR A 124 -11.41 -21.94 6.14
N ALA A 125 -12.45 -21.11 6.13
CA ALA A 125 -12.72 -20.13 5.07
C ALA A 125 -12.52 -18.72 5.61
N ASN A 126 -11.56 -17.98 5.05
CA ASN A 126 -11.24 -16.62 5.46
C ASN A 126 -10.94 -15.68 4.28
N VAL A 127 -11.24 -16.09 3.05
CA VAL A 127 -11.03 -15.30 1.82
C VAL A 127 -12.37 -14.89 1.22
N GLU A 128 -12.48 -13.64 0.79
CA GLU A 128 -13.60 -13.14 0.00
C GLU A 128 -13.10 -12.34 -1.21
N PHE A 129 -13.89 -12.35 -2.29
CA PHE A 129 -13.55 -11.70 -3.55
C PHE A 129 -14.66 -10.74 -3.96
N ARG A 130 -14.31 -9.47 -4.18
CA ARG A 130 -15.23 -8.35 -4.38
C ARG A 130 -15.00 -7.70 -5.75
N TYR A 131 -16.09 -7.35 -6.42
CA TYR A 131 -16.03 -6.73 -7.75
C TYR A 131 -15.92 -5.22 -7.64
N GLY A 132 -14.80 -4.64 -8.11
CA GLY A 132 -14.52 -3.23 -7.89
C GLY A 132 -13.33 -2.69 -8.65
N LEU A 133 -13.22 -1.36 -8.69
CA LEU A 133 -12.04 -0.65 -9.17
C LEU A 133 -11.09 -0.34 -8.01
N ILE A 134 -9.80 -0.60 -8.16
CA ILE A 134 -8.81 -0.36 -7.09
C ILE A 134 -8.61 1.13 -6.78
N GLN A 135 -8.94 2.01 -7.74
CA GLN A 135 -8.95 3.47 -7.57
C GLN A 135 -10.25 4.03 -6.95
N ASP A 136 -11.27 3.20 -6.71
CA ASP A 136 -12.53 3.54 -6.05
C ASP A 136 -13.03 2.35 -5.22
N LEU A 137 -12.35 2.10 -4.10
CA LEU A 137 -12.69 1.04 -3.15
C LEU A 137 -13.95 1.38 -2.32
N ALA A 138 -14.65 2.47 -2.63
CA ALA A 138 -15.93 2.79 -2.03
C ALA A 138 -17.09 2.29 -2.89
N LEU A 139 -16.99 2.30 -4.22
CA LEU A 139 -18.09 1.87 -5.08
C LEU A 139 -18.08 0.35 -5.29
N ASP A 140 -19.11 -0.32 -4.77
CA ASP A 140 -19.35 -1.74 -5.03
C ASP A 140 -20.03 -1.94 -6.39
N LEU A 141 -19.33 -2.61 -7.32
CA LEU A 141 -19.83 -2.81 -8.67
C LEU A 141 -20.89 -3.93 -8.75
N ASP A 142 -20.88 -4.90 -7.83
CA ASP A 142 -21.96 -5.89 -7.71
C ASP A 142 -23.25 -5.16 -7.24
N ALA A 143 -23.15 -4.24 -6.29
CA ALA A 143 -24.29 -3.42 -5.84
C ALA A 143 -24.77 -2.44 -6.94
N LEU A 144 -23.84 -1.81 -7.67
CA LEU A 144 -24.17 -0.94 -8.79
C LEU A 144 -24.90 -1.69 -9.92
N ALA A 145 -24.51 -2.94 -10.19
CA ALA A 145 -25.19 -3.77 -11.18
C ALA A 145 -26.67 -4.02 -10.82
N VAL A 146 -26.97 -4.20 -9.53
CA VAL A 146 -28.35 -4.30 -9.05
C VAL A 146 -29.13 -3.01 -9.32
N GLU A 147 -28.59 -1.84 -8.96
CA GLU A 147 -29.22 -0.54 -9.23
C GLU A 147 -29.50 -0.32 -10.71
N LEU A 148 -28.54 -0.65 -11.57
CA LEU A 148 -28.67 -0.53 -13.03
C LEU A 148 -29.73 -1.48 -13.60
N SER A 149 -29.92 -2.66 -12.99
CA SER A 149 -30.95 -3.61 -13.41
C SER A 149 -32.37 -3.14 -13.04
N GLU A 150 -32.51 -2.44 -11.92
CA GLU A 150 -33.80 -1.91 -11.44
C GLU A 150 -34.15 -0.59 -12.11
N SER A 151 -33.16 0.27 -12.39
CA SER A 151 -33.32 1.61 -12.98
C SER A 151 -32.34 1.86 -14.12
N PRO A 152 -32.60 1.34 -15.34
CA PRO A 152 -31.70 1.53 -16.48
C PRO A 152 -31.58 3.00 -16.91
N VAL A 153 -30.36 3.43 -17.22
CA VAL A 153 -30.07 4.80 -17.70
C VAL A 153 -30.38 4.91 -19.19
N ASN A 154 -31.46 5.62 -19.53
CA ASN A 154 -31.89 5.82 -20.92
C ASN A 154 -31.96 7.29 -21.35
N ASP A 155 -31.78 8.21 -20.40
CA ASP A 155 -31.84 9.65 -20.63
C ASP A 155 -30.96 10.42 -19.62
N PRO A 156 -30.78 11.74 -19.79
CA PRO A 156 -29.98 12.53 -18.86
C PRO A 156 -30.50 12.55 -17.41
N ALA A 157 -31.80 12.37 -17.19
CA ALA A 157 -32.37 12.32 -15.84
C ALA A 157 -31.98 11.02 -15.13
N GLY A 158 -32.02 9.89 -15.85
CA GLY A 158 -31.51 8.60 -15.40
C GLY A 158 -30.02 8.65 -15.10
N TYR A 159 -29.23 9.37 -15.90
CA TYR A 159 -27.81 9.57 -15.59
C TYR A 159 -27.60 10.34 -14.28
N LEU A 160 -28.37 11.40 -14.02
CA LEU A 160 -28.30 12.11 -12.74
C LEU A 160 -28.76 11.22 -11.57
N ALA A 161 -29.78 10.39 -11.77
CA ALA A 161 -30.22 9.42 -10.77
C ALA A 161 -29.13 8.39 -10.46
N LEU A 162 -28.44 7.87 -11.48
CA LEU A 162 -27.30 6.96 -11.33
C LEU A 162 -26.19 7.63 -10.50
N ARG A 163 -25.85 8.88 -10.78
CA ARG A 163 -24.82 9.62 -10.02
C ARG A 163 -25.17 9.70 -8.54
N HIS A 164 -26.43 9.98 -8.22
CA HIS A 164 -26.90 9.96 -6.83
C HIS A 164 -26.90 8.55 -6.21
N ALA A 165 -27.21 7.52 -7.00
CA ALA A 165 -27.12 6.13 -6.55
C ALA A 165 -25.67 5.75 -6.24
N GLU A 166 -24.70 6.07 -7.09
CA GLU A 166 -23.28 5.83 -6.83
C GLU A 166 -22.80 6.55 -5.56
N GLU A 167 -23.15 7.83 -5.39
CA GLU A 167 -22.82 8.60 -4.17
C GLU A 167 -23.41 7.98 -2.91
N ARG A 168 -24.64 7.46 -3.01
CA ARG A 168 -25.30 6.73 -1.94
C ARG A 168 -24.60 5.41 -1.63
N LEU A 169 -24.27 4.61 -2.65
CA LEU A 169 -23.57 3.33 -2.49
C LEU A 169 -22.20 3.54 -1.80
N ARG A 170 -21.38 4.48 -2.31
CA ARG A 170 -20.07 4.81 -1.72
C ARG A 170 -20.16 5.19 -0.24
N ARG A 171 -21.22 5.89 0.16
CA ARG A 171 -21.40 6.37 1.55
C ARG A 171 -22.00 5.30 2.46
N ASP A 172 -23.05 4.63 2.01
CA ASP A 172 -23.90 3.81 2.88
C ASP A 172 -23.48 2.33 2.89
N CYS A 173 -22.86 1.85 1.81
CA CYS A 173 -22.42 0.46 1.65
C CYS A 173 -21.12 0.40 0.84
N PRO A 174 -20.01 0.93 1.39
CA PRO A 174 -18.74 0.97 0.67
C PRO A 174 -18.21 -0.43 0.38
N LEU A 175 -17.66 -0.63 -0.82
CA LEU A 175 -17.01 -1.90 -1.21
C LEU A 175 -15.97 -2.33 -0.18
N VAL A 176 -15.13 -1.41 0.29
CA VAL A 176 -14.22 -1.58 1.43
C VAL A 176 -14.39 -0.38 2.38
N PRO A 177 -14.80 -0.61 3.64
CA PRO A 177 -15.01 0.47 4.60
C PRO A 177 -13.72 1.21 4.98
N ASN A 178 -13.85 2.44 5.48
CA ASN A 178 -12.74 3.20 6.06
C ASN A 178 -12.12 2.44 7.24
N ASP A 179 -10.81 2.57 7.41
CA ASP A 179 -10.08 2.07 8.59
C ASP A 179 -10.38 0.59 8.94
N SER A 180 -10.61 -0.25 7.93
CA SER A 180 -11.13 -1.61 8.08
C SER A 180 -10.08 -2.70 7.87
N VAL A 181 -8.91 -2.37 7.30
CA VAL A 181 -7.87 -3.35 6.97
C VAL A 181 -6.54 -3.01 7.62
N ASP A 182 -5.77 -4.05 7.95
CA ASP A 182 -4.40 -4.00 8.48
C ASP A 182 -3.36 -3.85 7.39
N CYS A 183 -3.47 -4.82 6.48
CA CYS A 183 -2.64 -5.16 5.34
C CYS A 183 -3.20 -4.58 4.04
N VAL A 184 -2.53 -3.73 3.27
CA VAL A 184 -2.86 -3.62 1.83
C VAL A 184 -1.71 -4.18 1.02
N LEU A 185 -2.01 -5.20 0.22
CA LEU A 185 -1.10 -5.82 -0.73
C LEU A 185 -1.46 -5.42 -2.15
N SER A 186 -0.46 -5.46 -3.02
CA SER A 186 -0.64 -5.45 -4.46
C SER A 186 0.59 -6.02 -5.12
N ASN A 187 0.36 -6.69 -6.25
CA ASN A 187 1.41 -7.26 -7.06
C ASN A 187 1.21 -6.91 -8.53
N CYS A 188 1.96 -5.92 -9.01
CA CYS A 188 2.07 -5.56 -10.43
C CYS A 188 0.81 -5.00 -11.12
N VAL A 189 -0.16 -4.44 -10.37
CA VAL A 189 -1.40 -3.93 -10.96
C VAL A 189 -1.57 -2.41 -10.91
N LEU A 190 -0.79 -1.66 -10.11
CA LEU A 190 -1.01 -0.20 -10.00
C LEU A 190 -0.64 0.50 -11.31
N ASN A 191 0.32 -0.05 -12.07
CA ASN A 191 0.73 0.47 -13.37
C ASN A 191 -0.38 0.44 -14.42
N LEU A 192 -1.44 -0.36 -14.22
CA LEU A 192 -2.58 -0.43 -15.13
C LEU A 192 -3.60 0.69 -14.87
N VAL A 193 -3.47 1.42 -13.77
CA VAL A 193 -4.33 2.56 -13.43
C VAL A 193 -3.89 3.80 -14.22
N ARG A 194 -4.87 4.45 -14.86
CA ARG A 194 -4.66 5.68 -15.63
C ARG A 194 -4.00 6.76 -14.77
N GLY A 195 -3.12 7.54 -15.40
CA GLY A 195 -2.36 8.60 -14.73
C GLY A 195 -3.20 9.55 -13.86
N GLN A 196 -4.37 9.95 -14.36
CA GLN A 196 -5.30 10.85 -13.66
C GLN A 196 -5.92 10.25 -12.39
N ASP A 197 -6.04 8.92 -12.30
CA ASP A 197 -6.74 8.23 -11.21
C ASP A 197 -5.77 7.71 -10.14
N ARG A 198 -4.46 7.81 -10.38
CA ARG A 198 -3.41 7.38 -9.43
C ARG A 198 -3.53 8.09 -8.07
N ARG A 199 -3.88 9.38 -8.06
CA ARG A 199 -4.09 10.10 -6.79
C ARG A 199 -5.25 9.50 -6.00
N CYS A 200 -6.35 9.15 -6.68
CA CYS A 200 -7.49 8.48 -6.05
C CYS A 200 -7.09 7.09 -5.52
N LEU A 201 -6.33 6.33 -6.30
CA LEU A 201 -5.79 5.02 -5.89
C LEU A 201 -5.04 5.08 -4.56
N PHE A 202 -4.01 5.92 -4.44
CA PHE A 202 -3.25 6.01 -3.18
C PHE A 202 -4.08 6.58 -2.02
N ALA A 203 -5.02 7.50 -2.31
CA ALA A 203 -5.96 8.00 -1.31
C ALA A 203 -6.91 6.89 -0.80
N GLU A 204 -7.36 5.99 -1.68
CA GLU A 204 -8.21 4.85 -1.31
C GLU A 204 -7.44 3.82 -0.47
N ILE A 205 -6.20 3.48 -0.85
CA ILE A 205 -5.30 2.62 -0.04
C ILE A 205 -5.17 3.20 1.37
N PHE A 206 -4.91 4.50 1.46
CA PHE A 206 -4.80 5.19 2.75
C PHE A 206 -6.13 5.22 3.52
N ARG A 207 -7.26 5.43 2.85
CA ARG A 207 -8.60 5.49 3.46
C ARG A 207 -8.98 4.17 4.13
N VAL A 208 -8.76 3.05 3.45
CA VAL A 208 -9.20 1.72 3.93
C VAL A 208 -8.31 1.17 5.04
N LEU A 209 -7.02 1.53 5.06
CA LEU A 209 -6.10 1.13 6.12
C LEU A 209 -6.52 1.70 7.47
N ARG A 210 -6.47 0.89 8.53
CA ARG A 210 -6.62 1.39 9.90
C ARG A 210 -5.38 2.16 10.35
N SER A 211 -5.53 2.99 11.38
CA SER A 211 -4.37 3.58 12.07
C SER A 211 -3.48 2.48 12.65
N GLY A 212 -2.19 2.51 12.31
CA GLY A 212 -1.22 1.43 12.60
C GLY A 212 -1.10 0.38 11.48
N GLY A 213 -1.95 0.44 10.45
CA GLY A 213 -1.88 -0.42 9.27
C GLY A 213 -0.74 -0.03 8.32
N ARG A 214 -0.48 -0.90 7.34
CA ARG A 214 0.58 -0.70 6.34
C ARG A 214 0.16 -1.14 4.94
N ALA A 215 0.69 -0.48 3.92
CA ALA A 215 0.66 -0.93 2.55
C ALA A 215 2.01 -1.59 2.22
N ALA A 216 2.00 -2.77 1.61
CA ALA A 216 3.15 -3.47 1.07
C ALA A 216 2.90 -3.78 -0.40
N ILE A 217 3.50 -2.98 -1.28
CA ILE A 217 3.18 -2.96 -2.71
C ILE A 217 4.42 -3.34 -3.51
N SER A 218 4.31 -4.42 -4.27
CA SER A 218 5.32 -4.83 -5.25
C SER A 218 4.88 -4.42 -6.66
N ASP A 219 5.69 -3.64 -7.36
CA ASP A 219 5.38 -3.20 -8.73
C ASP A 219 6.65 -3.01 -9.59
N ILE A 220 6.44 -2.85 -10.90
CA ILE A 220 7.50 -2.45 -11.84
C ILE A 220 7.63 -0.93 -11.86
N VAL A 221 8.85 -0.44 -11.70
CA VAL A 221 9.18 0.99 -11.81
C VAL A 221 10.16 1.22 -12.96
N SER A 222 10.15 2.43 -13.50
CA SER A 222 11.14 2.91 -14.47
C SER A 222 12.16 3.85 -13.82
N ASP A 223 13.38 3.88 -14.35
CA ASP A 223 14.41 4.84 -13.97
C ASP A 223 14.19 6.23 -14.60
N GLU A 224 13.58 6.28 -15.78
CA GLU A 224 13.21 7.50 -16.50
C GLU A 224 11.69 7.61 -16.70
N SER A 225 11.20 8.82 -16.99
CA SER A 225 9.80 9.03 -17.33
C SER A 225 9.47 8.41 -18.70
N VAL A 226 8.45 7.54 -18.74
CA VAL A 226 8.02 6.88 -19.99
C VAL A 226 7.31 7.89 -20.91
N PRO A 227 7.77 8.11 -22.15
CA PRO A 227 7.13 9.03 -23.09
C PRO A 227 5.69 8.62 -23.45
N ASP A 228 4.80 9.60 -23.64
CA ASP A 228 3.38 9.38 -23.98
C ASP A 228 3.16 8.43 -25.16
N ARG A 229 4.03 8.48 -26.18
CA ARG A 229 3.96 7.59 -27.34
C ARG A 229 4.10 6.11 -26.98
N LEU A 230 4.88 5.78 -25.95
CA LEU A 230 5.01 4.42 -25.45
C LEU A 230 3.83 4.05 -24.55
N GLN A 231 3.28 5.02 -23.79
CA GLN A 231 2.07 4.82 -22.99
C GLN A 231 0.84 4.50 -23.84
N GLN A 232 0.80 5.00 -25.08
CA GLN A 232 -0.28 4.74 -26.04
C GLN A 232 -0.15 3.39 -26.76
N ASP A 233 0.95 2.65 -26.58
CA ASP A 233 1.13 1.30 -27.12
C ASP A 233 0.35 0.28 -26.27
N PRO A 234 -0.71 -0.36 -26.79
CA PRO A 234 -1.55 -1.26 -26.00
C PRO A 234 -0.83 -2.54 -25.54
N GLU A 235 0.13 -3.05 -26.33
CA GLU A 235 0.88 -4.27 -25.97
C GLU A 235 1.85 -4.01 -24.82
N LEU A 236 2.53 -2.86 -24.86
CA LEU A 236 3.45 -2.45 -23.79
C LEU A 236 2.72 -2.00 -22.53
N TRP A 237 1.56 -1.34 -22.69
CA TRP A 237 0.74 -0.89 -21.57
C TRP A 237 0.20 -2.07 -20.76
N SER A 238 -0.40 -3.04 -21.46
CA SER A 238 -0.98 -4.22 -20.82
C SER A 238 0.06 -5.17 -20.23
N GLY A 239 1.34 -5.03 -20.61
CA GLY A 239 2.47 -5.69 -19.96
C GLY A 239 3.00 -5.00 -18.69
N CYS A 240 2.28 -4.01 -18.15
CA CYS A 240 2.67 -3.22 -16.98
C CYS A 240 3.98 -2.43 -17.15
N ILE A 241 4.43 -2.21 -18.40
CA ILE A 241 5.70 -1.53 -18.70
C ILE A 241 5.45 -0.03 -18.86
N THR A 242 4.59 0.37 -19.79
CA THR A 242 4.51 1.80 -20.15
C THR A 242 3.65 2.62 -19.21
N GLY A 243 2.85 1.95 -18.36
CA GLY A 243 2.22 2.55 -17.20
C GLY A 243 3.12 2.62 -15.95
N ALA A 244 4.39 2.19 -16.00
CA ALA A 244 5.27 2.20 -14.83
C ALA A 244 5.42 3.61 -14.25
N PHE A 245 5.42 3.70 -12.91
CA PHE A 245 5.87 4.90 -12.21
C PHE A 245 7.38 5.05 -12.37
N ARG A 246 7.87 6.30 -12.49
CA ARG A 246 9.27 6.57 -12.22
C ARG A 246 9.54 6.28 -10.74
N GLU A 247 10.68 5.69 -10.43
CA GLU A 247 10.99 5.19 -9.08
C GLU A 247 10.77 6.22 -7.96
N ASP A 248 11.17 7.48 -8.16
CA ASP A 248 10.95 8.57 -7.18
C ASP A 248 9.48 8.99 -7.07
N GLU A 249 8.73 8.97 -8.16
CA GLU A 249 7.30 9.31 -8.19
C GLU A 249 6.46 8.23 -7.51
N PHE A 250 6.89 6.96 -7.60
CA PHE A 250 6.24 5.86 -6.89
C PHE A 250 6.29 6.07 -5.37
N VAL A 251 7.48 6.39 -4.84
CA VAL A 251 7.67 6.67 -3.41
C VAL A 251 6.91 7.94 -3.00
N ARG A 252 6.99 9.02 -3.79
CA ARG A 252 6.25 10.26 -3.52
C ARG A 252 4.74 10.08 -3.49
N ALA A 253 4.18 9.14 -4.26
CA ALA A 253 2.74 8.90 -4.24
C ALA A 253 2.22 8.43 -2.86
N PHE A 254 3.03 7.67 -2.11
CA PHE A 254 2.72 7.33 -0.72
C PHE A 254 2.84 8.56 0.19
N GLU A 255 3.89 9.36 0.03
CA GLU A 255 4.10 10.59 0.80
C GLU A 255 2.92 11.57 0.62
N ASP A 256 2.53 11.83 -0.64
CA ASP A 256 1.41 12.71 -1.01
C ASP A 256 0.07 12.24 -0.45
N ALA A 257 -0.13 10.92 -0.33
CA ALA A 257 -1.33 10.34 0.28
C ALA A 257 -1.34 10.41 1.82
N GLY A 258 -0.22 10.76 2.45
CA GLY A 258 -0.10 10.99 3.88
C GLY A 258 0.48 9.82 4.68
N PHE A 259 1.09 8.85 4.00
CA PHE A 259 1.84 7.78 4.66
C PHE A 259 3.10 8.29 5.37
N HIS A 260 3.65 7.47 6.24
CA HIS A 260 4.95 7.67 6.87
C HIS A 260 5.74 6.35 6.89
N GLY A 261 7.02 6.42 7.22
CA GLY A 261 7.87 5.24 7.33
C GLY A 261 7.97 4.51 6.00
N ILE A 262 8.10 5.27 4.92
CA ILE A 262 8.08 4.75 3.55
C ILE A 262 9.45 4.16 3.25
N GLU A 263 9.52 2.86 3.00
CA GLU A 263 10.76 2.11 2.80
C GLU A 263 10.73 1.32 1.49
N ILE A 264 11.81 1.42 0.71
CA ILE A 264 12.07 0.49 -0.39
C ILE A 264 12.72 -0.76 0.21
N VAL A 265 11.91 -1.76 0.55
CA VAL A 265 12.33 -2.99 1.21
C VAL A 265 12.95 -4.01 0.24
N LYS A 266 12.60 -3.90 -1.05
CA LYS A 266 13.17 -4.72 -2.12
C LYS A 266 13.35 -3.88 -3.38
N ARG A 267 14.49 -4.01 -4.04
CA ARG A 267 14.78 -3.39 -5.34
C ARG A 267 15.71 -4.30 -6.13
N GLU A 268 15.26 -4.79 -7.27
CA GLU A 268 16.10 -5.62 -8.15
C GLU A 268 17.23 -4.76 -8.76
N SER A 269 18.47 -5.26 -8.69
CA SER A 269 19.63 -4.56 -9.22
C SER A 269 19.63 -4.57 -10.75
N GLU A 270 19.30 -5.72 -11.34
CA GLU A 270 19.21 -5.90 -12.78
C GLU A 270 17.80 -5.54 -13.28
N PRO A 271 17.69 -4.83 -14.42
CA PRO A 271 16.40 -4.56 -15.02
C PRO A 271 15.78 -5.86 -15.55
N TRP A 272 14.47 -6.01 -15.35
CA TRP A 272 13.70 -7.08 -15.97
C TRP A 272 13.55 -6.88 -17.48
N ARG A 273 13.42 -5.62 -17.91
CA ARG A 273 13.30 -5.24 -19.31
C ARG A 273 13.87 -3.85 -19.55
N THR A 274 14.41 -3.63 -20.74
CA THR A 274 14.82 -2.30 -21.21
C THR A 274 14.10 -1.98 -22.52
N VAL A 275 13.49 -0.80 -22.61
CA VAL A 275 12.80 -0.33 -23.82
C VAL A 275 13.35 1.04 -24.17
N GLU A 276 14.00 1.14 -25.34
CA GLU A 276 14.61 2.40 -25.82
C GLU A 276 15.59 3.06 -24.83
N GLY A 277 16.24 2.24 -23.98
CA GLY A 277 17.18 2.72 -22.96
C GLY A 277 16.56 2.91 -21.57
N ILE A 278 15.22 2.92 -21.47
CA ILE A 278 14.52 3.01 -20.18
C ILE A 278 14.55 1.65 -19.50
N GLU A 279 15.06 1.59 -18.26
CA GLU A 279 15.19 0.37 -17.47
C GLU A 279 13.98 0.16 -16.57
N PHE A 280 13.35 -1.00 -16.69
CA PHE A 280 12.20 -1.41 -15.88
C PHE A 280 12.62 -2.49 -14.88
N ARG A 281 12.36 -2.27 -13.60
CA ARG A 281 12.77 -3.19 -12.51
C ARG A 281 11.67 -3.37 -11.49
N SER A 282 11.71 -4.50 -10.78
CA SER A 282 10.78 -4.79 -9.67
C SER A 282 11.25 -4.10 -8.40
N VAL A 283 10.32 -3.42 -7.74
CA VAL A 283 10.51 -2.75 -6.45
C VAL A 283 9.36 -3.13 -5.53
N THR A 284 9.65 -3.28 -4.23
CA THR A 284 8.64 -3.40 -3.19
C THR A 284 8.79 -2.25 -2.21
N VAL A 285 7.69 -1.52 -1.99
CA VAL A 285 7.61 -0.42 -1.03
C VAL A 285 6.68 -0.82 0.10
N VAL A 286 7.10 -0.54 1.33
CA VAL A 286 6.25 -0.61 2.52
C VAL A 286 6.04 0.79 3.06
N ALA A 287 4.81 1.13 3.41
CA ALA A 287 4.43 2.45 3.91
C ALA A 287 3.35 2.33 4.98
N HIS A 288 3.42 3.16 6.02
CA HIS A 288 2.57 3.05 7.21
C HIS A 288 1.56 4.20 7.34
N LYS A 289 0.39 3.89 7.90
CA LYS A 289 -0.62 4.86 8.33
C LYS A 289 -0.62 4.92 9.86
N GLY A 290 -0.76 6.11 10.44
CA GLY A 290 -0.78 6.26 11.91
C GLY A 290 -0.43 7.65 12.41
N LYS A 291 0.23 8.48 11.58
CA LYS A 291 0.61 9.85 11.93
C LYS A 291 -0.53 10.88 11.93
N GLN A 292 -1.79 10.47 11.80
CA GLN A 292 -2.94 11.37 11.79
C GLN A 292 -3.37 11.74 13.23
N GLY A 293 -4.10 12.85 13.39
CA GLY A 293 -4.60 13.31 14.69
C GLY A 293 -3.80 14.45 15.35
N PRO A 294 -4.22 14.90 16.55
CA PRO A 294 -3.70 16.10 17.16
C PRO A 294 -2.27 15.94 17.69
N CYS A 295 -1.48 17.01 17.58
CA CYS A 295 -0.16 17.09 18.19
C CYS A 295 -0.30 17.69 19.59
N LEU A 296 -0.04 16.88 20.62
CA LEU A 296 -0.16 17.27 22.02
C LEU A 296 1.21 17.28 22.71
N GLU A 297 1.43 18.30 23.54
CA GLU A 297 2.64 18.50 24.33
C GLU A 297 2.52 17.78 25.68
N ARG A 298 3.42 16.84 25.93
CA ARG A 298 3.50 16.04 27.16
C ARG A 298 4.90 16.08 27.79
N ASN A 299 5.74 17.02 27.40
CA ASN A 299 7.15 17.14 27.79
C ASN A 299 8.00 15.91 27.45
N GLN A 300 7.60 15.18 26.42
CA GLN A 300 8.31 14.02 25.91
C GLN A 300 9.45 14.45 24.98
N ALA A 301 10.46 13.57 24.88
CA ALA A 301 11.57 13.75 23.95
C ALA A 301 12.07 12.43 23.40
N VAL A 302 12.74 12.51 22.26
CA VAL A 302 13.46 11.39 21.66
C VAL A 302 14.92 11.79 21.43
N ILE A 303 15.81 10.80 21.42
CA ILE A 303 17.20 10.96 20.94
C ILE A 303 17.39 10.04 19.74
N TYR A 304 17.73 10.61 18.59
CA TYR A 304 18.11 9.83 17.42
C TYR A 304 19.49 9.20 17.60
N ARG A 305 19.61 7.89 17.38
CA ARG A 305 20.85 7.13 17.60
C ARG A 305 21.87 7.26 16.47
N GLY A 306 21.42 7.50 15.24
CA GLY A 306 22.28 7.48 14.05
C GLY A 306 21.94 6.32 13.10
N PRO A 307 22.78 6.08 12.06
CA PRO A 307 24.17 6.52 11.93
C PRO A 307 24.36 7.88 11.24
N PHE A 308 23.33 8.47 10.62
CA PHE A 308 23.47 9.78 9.96
C PHE A 308 23.65 10.92 10.97
N LYS A 309 24.22 12.05 10.53
CA LYS A 309 24.37 13.24 11.39
C LYS A 309 23.00 13.77 11.85
N ALA A 310 22.06 13.79 10.92
CA ALA A 310 20.66 14.11 11.16
C ALA A 310 19.78 13.33 10.18
N VAL A 311 18.51 13.16 10.54
CA VAL A 311 17.47 12.63 9.64
C VAL A 311 16.26 13.55 9.66
N ASN A 312 15.53 13.60 8.54
CA ASN A 312 14.21 14.22 8.48
C ASN A 312 13.16 13.13 8.39
N ASP A 313 12.09 13.26 9.16
CA ASP A 313 10.92 12.37 9.02
C ASP A 313 9.91 12.91 8.02
N ASP A 314 8.87 12.11 7.76
CA ASP A 314 7.79 12.41 6.81
C ASP A 314 6.88 13.58 7.25
N ASP A 315 7.09 14.16 8.44
CA ASP A 315 6.35 15.32 8.96
C ASP A 315 7.23 16.59 9.03
N GLY A 316 8.47 16.50 8.56
CA GLY A 316 9.43 17.60 8.49
C GLY A 316 10.18 17.89 9.79
N HIS A 317 10.15 16.98 10.76
CA HIS A 317 11.02 17.06 11.93
C HIS A 317 12.45 16.68 11.54
N THR A 318 13.42 17.40 12.07
CA THR A 318 14.85 17.11 11.92
C THR A 318 15.39 16.62 13.25
N PHE A 319 15.89 15.39 13.28
CA PHE A 319 16.49 14.79 14.46
C PHE A 319 18.01 14.76 14.32
N GLN A 320 18.71 15.51 15.18
CA GLN A 320 20.17 15.47 15.25
C GLN A 320 20.60 14.28 16.12
N ARG A 321 21.61 13.55 15.66
CA ARG A 321 22.10 12.37 16.37
C ARG A 321 22.66 12.74 17.75
N GLY A 322 22.15 12.09 18.79
CA GLY A 322 22.57 12.30 20.18
C GLY A 322 21.95 13.52 20.88
N GLU A 323 21.16 14.33 20.18
CA GLU A 323 20.47 15.48 20.77
C GLU A 323 19.05 15.10 21.22
N ARG A 324 18.57 15.74 22.30
CA ARG A 324 17.19 15.57 22.77
C ARG A 324 16.26 16.44 21.94
N THR A 325 15.41 15.82 21.14
CA THR A 325 14.41 16.52 20.32
C THR A 325 13.04 16.42 20.98
N ALA A 326 12.39 17.56 21.14
CA ALA A 326 11.00 17.65 21.59
C ALA A 326 10.07 17.14 20.49
N VAL A 327 9.14 16.26 20.86
CA VAL A 327 8.14 15.70 19.96
C VAL A 327 6.78 15.72 20.63
N CYS A 328 5.72 15.74 19.84
CA CYS A 328 4.38 15.53 20.36
C CYS A 328 4.17 14.06 20.76
N ASP A 329 3.17 13.80 21.60
CA ASP A 329 2.84 12.45 22.09
C ASP A 329 2.60 11.42 20.98
N LYS A 330 1.94 11.83 19.89
CA LYS A 330 1.74 10.99 18.70
C LYS A 330 3.08 10.56 18.08
N THR A 331 3.94 11.51 17.75
CA THR A 331 5.27 11.25 17.17
C THR A 331 6.14 10.44 18.13
N PHE A 332 6.07 10.73 19.44
CA PHE A 332 6.79 9.99 20.46
C PHE A 332 6.43 8.50 20.48
N ARG A 333 5.13 8.17 20.39
CA ARG A 333 4.68 6.77 20.30
C ARG A 333 5.06 6.13 18.97
N LEU A 334 4.93 6.89 17.88
CA LEU A 334 5.23 6.42 16.52
C LEU A 334 6.68 5.97 16.37
N LEU A 335 7.62 6.79 16.86
CA LEU A 335 9.06 6.53 16.77
C LEU A 335 9.55 5.37 17.66
N GLN A 336 8.67 4.79 18.49
CA GLN A 336 8.97 3.61 19.30
C GLN A 336 8.47 2.30 18.65
N GLN A 337 7.80 2.39 17.51
CA GLN A 337 7.19 1.25 16.82
C GLN A 337 7.84 1.07 15.45
N GLU A 338 7.58 -0.08 14.82
CA GLU A 338 7.88 -0.30 13.41
C GLU A 338 7.34 0.86 12.54
N PRO A 339 8.12 1.36 11.56
CA PRO A 339 9.44 0.88 11.11
C PRO A 339 10.64 1.55 11.81
N TYR A 340 10.41 2.39 12.82
CA TYR A 340 11.46 3.20 13.47
C TYR A 340 12.09 2.52 14.68
N GLU A 341 11.65 1.31 15.02
CA GLU A 341 12.11 0.57 16.18
C GLU A 341 13.64 0.49 16.24
N GLY A 342 14.21 0.84 17.40
CA GLY A 342 15.65 0.82 17.63
C GLY A 342 16.44 2.01 17.07
N MET A 343 15.81 2.91 16.30
CA MET A 343 16.47 4.12 15.77
C MET A 343 16.48 5.30 16.77
N PHE A 344 15.51 5.33 17.70
CA PHE A 344 15.33 6.40 18.67
C PHE A 344 15.29 5.87 20.11
N ASP A 345 15.92 6.61 21.02
CA ASP A 345 15.74 6.43 22.47
C ASP A 345 14.61 7.34 22.96
N ALA A 346 13.56 6.72 23.51
CA ALA A 346 12.43 7.44 24.09
C ALA A 346 12.75 7.95 25.49
N ILE A 347 12.42 9.20 25.77
CA ILE A 347 12.58 9.85 27.06
C ILE A 347 11.22 10.35 27.55
N GLU A 348 10.65 9.62 28.48
CA GLU A 348 9.46 10.03 29.21
C GLU A 348 9.78 11.17 30.20
N PRO A 349 8.84 12.10 30.43
CA PRO A 349 8.96 13.05 31.51
C PRO A 349 8.86 12.33 32.86
N ARG A 350 9.51 12.89 33.88
CA ARG A 350 9.43 12.37 35.25
C ARG A 350 8.01 12.45 35.81
N ASN A 351 7.31 13.55 35.50
CA ASN A 351 5.92 13.76 35.85
C ASN A 351 5.11 13.69 34.57
N GLU A 352 4.28 12.66 34.44
CA GLU A 352 3.42 12.46 33.28
C GLU A 352 2.34 13.54 33.23
N ILE A 353 2.12 14.11 32.04
CA ILE A 353 1.00 15.03 31.76
C ILE A 353 -0.13 14.19 31.16
N PRO A 354 -1.32 14.10 31.80
CA PRO A 354 -2.49 13.43 31.22
C PRO A 354 -2.90 14.04 29.87
N LEU A 355 -3.46 13.25 28.96
CA LEU A 355 -3.86 13.71 27.62
C LEU A 355 -4.90 14.84 27.67
N GLU A 356 -5.78 14.83 28.66
CA GLU A 356 -6.80 15.87 28.89
C GLU A 356 -6.24 17.23 29.29
N ASP A 357 -5.06 17.23 29.91
CA ASP A 357 -4.35 18.44 30.35
C ASP A 357 -3.30 18.91 29.32
N ALA A 358 -3.06 18.10 28.29
CA ALA A 358 -2.02 18.34 27.30
C ALA A 358 -2.39 19.50 26.37
N LYS A 359 -1.44 20.41 26.17
CA LYS A 359 -1.63 21.58 25.30
C LYS A 359 -1.29 21.26 23.84
N PRO A 360 -1.81 22.01 22.86
CA PRO A 360 -1.39 21.88 21.48
C PRO A 360 0.12 22.08 21.31
N TYR A 361 0.77 21.19 20.56
CA TYR A 361 2.19 21.23 20.24
C TYR A 361 2.41 21.67 18.79
N ALA A 362 3.35 22.60 18.59
CA ALA A 362 3.74 23.09 17.27
C ALA A 362 4.71 22.12 16.58
N CYS A 363 4.20 20.97 16.12
CA CYS A 363 4.99 19.84 15.61
C CYS A 363 5.96 20.20 14.47
N ARG A 364 5.57 21.11 13.55
CA ARG A 364 6.35 21.42 12.34
C ARG A 364 7.70 22.11 12.56
N ARG A 365 8.13 22.31 13.80
CA ARG A 365 9.44 22.88 14.13
C ARG A 365 10.19 21.91 15.03
N SER A 366 11.34 21.45 14.55
CA SER A 366 12.32 20.73 15.34
C SER A 366 12.80 21.64 16.46
N ALA A 367 12.47 21.28 17.70
CA ALA A 367 12.90 21.99 18.89
C ALA A 367 13.74 21.06 19.76
N ASN A 368 14.84 21.58 20.29
CA ASN A 368 15.61 20.84 21.29
C ASN A 368 14.84 20.88 22.61
N ARG A 369 14.69 19.71 23.26
CA ARG A 369 14.08 19.62 24.59
C ARG A 369 15.15 19.87 25.64
N ASP A 370 14.97 20.90 26.47
CA ASP A 370 15.85 21.10 27.62
C ASP A 370 15.66 19.93 28.60
N PRO A 371 16.73 19.26 29.07
CA PRO A 371 16.61 18.19 30.05
C PRO A 371 15.76 18.53 31.29
N ARG A 372 15.69 19.80 31.70
CA ARG A 372 14.86 20.27 32.82
C ARG A 372 13.37 20.12 32.57
N GLU A 373 12.91 20.23 31.33
CA GLU A 373 11.51 20.03 30.97
C GLU A 373 11.09 18.56 31.20
N THR A 374 11.97 17.61 30.87
CA THR A 374 11.73 16.18 31.14
C THR A 374 11.91 15.82 32.62
N LYS A 375 12.83 16.45 33.34
CA LYS A 375 13.15 16.11 34.74
C LYS A 375 12.26 16.80 35.78
N GLY A 376 11.63 17.92 35.40
CA GLY A 376 11.13 18.94 36.32
C GLY A 376 12.23 19.97 36.63
N HIS A 377 11.87 21.26 36.64
CA HIS A 377 12.82 22.37 36.79
C HIS A 377 13.61 22.37 38.11
N GLU A 378 13.10 21.71 39.15
CA GLU A 378 13.68 21.68 40.51
C GLU A 378 14.31 20.33 40.88
N TYR A 379 14.71 19.53 39.89
CA TYR A 379 15.26 18.20 40.16
C TYR A 379 16.72 18.23 40.68
N ASP A 380 16.94 17.76 41.91
CA ASP A 380 18.26 17.67 42.58
C ASP A 380 18.60 16.25 43.13
N ALA A 381 17.88 15.21 42.72
CA ALA A 381 18.12 13.87 43.28
C ALA A 381 19.27 13.13 42.57
N THR A 382 20.31 12.78 43.33
CA THR A 382 21.35 11.82 42.92
C THR A 382 21.00 10.46 43.51
N ILE A 383 20.55 9.52 42.67
CA ILE A 383 20.48 8.10 43.07
C ILE A 383 21.80 7.48 42.62
N THR A 384 22.81 7.51 43.48
CA THR A 384 23.88 6.51 43.39
C THR A 384 23.22 5.16 43.54
N ARG A 385 23.39 4.26 42.56
CA ARG A 385 23.10 2.83 42.80
C ARG A 385 23.77 2.46 44.13
N PRO A 386 23.12 1.73 45.05
CA PRO A 386 23.78 1.28 46.26
C PRO A 386 25.10 0.65 45.83
N ASN A 387 26.21 1.11 46.40
CA ASN A 387 27.51 0.53 46.19
C ASN A 387 27.34 -0.99 46.21
N ASP A 388 27.57 -1.66 45.07
CA ASP A 388 28.23 -2.95 45.16
C ASP A 388 29.50 -2.64 45.93
N LEU A 389 29.52 -3.13 47.17
CA LEU A 389 30.66 -3.10 48.05
C LEU A 389 31.84 -3.63 47.22
N CYS A 390 32.67 -2.71 46.73
CA CYS A 390 34.06 -3.01 46.46
C CYS A 390 34.68 -3.32 47.83
N ASP A 391 34.47 -4.55 48.29
CA ASP A 391 35.32 -5.15 49.30
C ASP A 391 36.71 -5.16 48.68
N GLY A 392 37.57 -4.32 49.26
CA GLY A 392 38.91 -4.09 48.75
C GLY A 392 39.67 -5.39 48.72
N GLU A 393 39.98 -5.85 47.51
CA GLU A 393 41.29 -6.38 47.12
C GLU A 393 41.25 -6.65 45.61
N THR A 394 42.13 -5.95 44.87
CA THR A 394 42.48 -6.14 43.45
C THR A 394 41.54 -5.56 42.37
N CYS A 395 41.77 -4.29 42.02
CA CYS A 395 41.51 -3.79 40.67
C CYS A 395 42.85 -3.57 39.95
N CYS A 396 43.00 -4.15 38.76
CA CYS A 396 43.94 -3.74 37.71
C CYS A 396 43.15 -3.29 36.50
#